data_AF-A0A3D4UH61-F1
#
_entry.id   AF-A0A3D4UH61-F1
#
_cell.length_a   1.000
_cell.length_b   1.000
_cell.length_c   1.000
_cell.angle_alpha   90.00
_cell.angle_beta   90.00
_cell.angle_gamma   90.00
#
_symmetry.space_group_name_H-M   'P 1'
#
loop_
_entity.id
_entity.type
_entity.pdbx_description
1 polymer ?
#
loop_
_entity_poly.entity_id
_entity_poly.type
_entity_poly.pdbx_seq_one_letter_code
_entity_poly.pdbx_strand_id
1 'polypeptide(L)'
;MRRTPKKTRRGFSMVEVLISLAITSTLLTATMSALNASFKGYQVTSEGASTNVVARIVMQRLTAMIRTGDSFGPYPINPITTPEIESTYIEFVSYRDVSTGTERVTRLERRDADEGEDGPYELWYILTTYVNGTFEDEDEAPLLVGLNDVVFTLRYDVGPKLKRATVDLIIQPDDMQDIAVGSTLEAPTIRLVASASPRMND
;
A
#
# COMPACT_ATOMS: atom_id res chain seq x y z
N MET A 1 3.39 7.56 -87.46
CA MET A 1 2.81 6.82 -86.33
C MET A 1 3.95 6.37 -85.41
N ARG A 2 4.20 7.06 -84.29
CA ARG A 2 5.39 6.88 -83.44
C ARG A 2 5.00 6.01 -82.23
N ARG A 3 5.47 4.75 -82.17
CA ARG A 3 5.23 3.85 -81.03
C ARG A 3 6.01 4.35 -79.82
N THR A 4 5.31 4.76 -78.77
CA THR A 4 5.90 5.05 -77.46
C THR A 4 6.36 3.74 -76.80
N PRO A 5 7.58 3.67 -76.23
CA PRO A 5 8.04 2.47 -75.55
C PRO A 5 7.20 2.24 -74.29
N LYS A 6 6.58 1.07 -74.18
CA LYS A 6 5.91 0.61 -72.95
C LYS A 6 7.00 0.40 -71.90
N LYS A 7 7.03 1.24 -70.85
CA LYS A 7 7.86 0.98 -69.66
C LYS A 7 7.46 -0.38 -69.09
N THR A 8 8.35 -1.37 -69.23
CA THR A 8 8.22 -2.65 -68.52
C THR A 8 8.38 -2.34 -67.03
N ARG A 9 7.29 -2.50 -66.25
CA ARG A 9 7.36 -2.46 -64.80
C ARG A 9 8.21 -3.65 -64.35
N ARG A 10 9.40 -3.38 -63.82
CA ARG A 10 10.25 -4.40 -63.20
C ARG A 10 9.66 -4.71 -61.82
N GLY A 11 9.35 -5.99 -61.56
CA GLY A 11 9.02 -6.48 -60.22
C GLY A 11 10.26 -6.56 -59.35
N PHE A 12 10.06 -6.68 -58.04
CA PHE A 12 11.16 -6.87 -57.08
C PHE A 12 11.85 -8.21 -57.27
N SER A 13 13.17 -8.25 -57.15
CA SER A 13 13.92 -9.50 -57.12
C SER A 13 13.72 -10.24 -55.80
N MET A 14 13.89 -11.57 -55.81
CA MET A 14 13.79 -12.38 -54.58
C MET A 14 14.75 -11.92 -53.48
N VAL A 15 15.95 -11.45 -53.85
CA VAL A 15 16.92 -10.91 -52.90
C VAL A 15 16.42 -9.59 -52.28
N GLU A 16 15.84 -8.70 -53.08
CA GLU A 16 15.25 -7.44 -52.57
C GLU A 16 14.08 -7.69 -51.61
N VAL A 17 13.23 -8.69 -51.91
CA VAL A 17 12.14 -9.09 -51.02
C VAL A 17 12.67 -9.69 -49.71
N LEU A 18 13.71 -10.53 -49.76
CA LEU A 18 14.32 -11.11 -48.55
C LEU A 18 15.00 -10.06 -47.67
N ILE A 19 15.71 -9.10 -48.28
CA ILE A 19 16.31 -7.97 -47.54
C ILE A 19 15.23 -7.12 -46.90
N SER A 20 14.17 -6.80 -47.66
CA SER A 20 13.03 -6.03 -47.14
C SER A 20 12.38 -6.76 -45.96
N LEU A 21 12.14 -8.06 -46.11
CA LEU A 21 11.57 -8.90 -45.06
C LEU A 21 12.45 -8.92 -43.81
N ALA A 22 13.76 -9.12 -43.95
CA ALA A 22 14.70 -9.12 -42.83
C ALA A 22 14.76 -7.77 -42.09
N ILE A 23 14.73 -6.66 -42.82
CA ILE A 23 14.68 -5.33 -42.23
C ILE A 23 13.35 -5.14 -41.48
N THR A 24 12.22 -5.47 -42.11
CA THR A 24 10.90 -5.32 -41.47
C THR A 24 10.74 -6.22 -40.25
N SER A 25 11.22 -7.47 -40.29
CA SER A 25 11.17 -8.36 -39.13
C SER A 25 12.03 -7.84 -37.99
N THR A 26 13.22 -7.32 -38.29
CA THR A 26 14.11 -6.75 -37.25
C THR A 26 13.50 -5.52 -36.61
N LEU A 27 12.94 -4.61 -37.42
CA LEU A 27 12.23 -3.42 -36.92
C LEU A 27 10.98 -3.80 -36.11
N LEU A 28 10.21 -4.79 -36.58
CA LEU A 28 9.03 -5.26 -35.86
C LEU A 28 9.40 -5.86 -34.50
N THR A 29 10.44 -6.69 -34.45
CA THR A 29 10.93 -7.26 -33.19
C THR A 29 11.41 -6.16 -32.23
N ALA A 30 12.19 -5.19 -32.72
CA ALA A 30 12.68 -4.08 -31.90
C ALA A 30 11.53 -3.21 -31.35
N THR A 31 10.54 -2.89 -32.18
CA THR A 31 9.39 -2.07 -31.78
C THR A 31 8.48 -2.81 -30.80
N MET A 32 8.22 -4.11 -31.01
CA MET A 32 7.44 -4.91 -30.06
C MET A 32 8.14 -5.04 -28.72
N SER A 33 9.47 -5.22 -28.71
CA SER A 33 10.25 -5.23 -27.47
C SER A 33 10.18 -3.89 -26.72
N ALA A 34 10.29 -2.77 -27.43
CA ALA A 34 10.21 -1.43 -26.83
C ALA A 34 8.80 -1.12 -26.29
N LEU A 35 7.76 -1.56 -26.99
CA LEU A 35 6.36 -1.40 -26.57
C LEU A 35 6.05 -2.26 -25.34
N ASN A 36 6.54 -3.51 -25.29
CA ASN A 36 6.43 -4.35 -24.11
C ASN A 36 7.08 -3.69 -22.87
N ALA A 37 8.29 -3.16 -23.02
CA ALA A 37 8.97 -2.44 -21.94
C ALA A 37 8.18 -1.17 -21.50
N SER A 38 7.58 -0.46 -22.46
CA SER A 38 6.79 0.74 -22.18
C SER A 38 5.51 0.44 -21.40
N PHE A 39 4.81 -0.65 -21.71
CA PHE A 39 3.63 -1.08 -20.95
C PHE A 39 3.97 -1.51 -19.53
N LYS A 40 5.04 -2.29 -19.34
CA LYS A 40 5.53 -2.65 -18.00
C LYS A 40 5.87 -1.41 -17.16
N GLY A 41 6.59 -0.44 -17.74
CA GLY A 41 6.93 0.80 -17.05
C GLY A 41 5.71 1.65 -16.67
N TYR A 42 4.72 1.71 -17.56
CA TYR A 42 3.45 2.38 -17.27
C TYR A 42 2.69 1.71 -16.13
N GLN A 43 2.60 0.38 -16.15
CA GLN A 43 1.92 -0.40 -15.13
C GLN A 43 2.53 -0.16 -13.74
N VAL A 44 3.84 -0.37 -13.58
CA VAL A 44 4.57 -0.14 -12.32
C VAL A 44 4.36 1.29 -11.79
N THR A 45 4.37 2.27 -12.69
CA THR A 45 4.13 3.68 -12.30
C THR A 45 2.69 3.90 -11.85
N SER A 46 1.72 3.29 -12.54
CA SER A 46 0.30 3.43 -12.24
C SER A 46 -0.08 2.73 -10.93
N GLU A 47 0.42 1.51 -10.70
CA GLU A 47 0.22 0.75 -9.47
C GLU A 47 0.89 1.44 -8.29
N GLY A 48 2.16 1.84 -8.41
CA GLY A 48 2.86 2.61 -7.38
C GLY A 48 2.14 3.92 -7.02
N ALA A 49 1.57 4.62 -8.01
CA ALA A 49 0.75 5.81 -7.77
C ALA A 49 -0.56 5.48 -7.03
N SER A 50 -1.25 4.41 -7.41
CA SER A 50 -2.47 3.94 -6.76
C SER A 50 -2.21 3.57 -5.30
N THR A 51 -1.18 2.75 -5.04
CA THR A 51 -0.76 2.34 -3.70
C THR A 51 -0.43 3.54 -2.82
N ASN A 52 0.27 4.55 -3.37
CA ASN A 52 0.57 5.78 -2.61
C ASN A 52 -0.70 6.53 -2.17
N VAL A 53 -1.70 6.62 -3.05
CA VAL A 53 -2.97 7.29 -2.75
C VAL A 53 -3.74 6.53 -1.68
N VAL A 54 -3.89 5.21 -1.83
CA VAL A 54 -4.58 4.36 -0.85
C VAL A 54 -3.90 4.46 0.51
N ALA A 55 -2.58 4.30 0.54
CA ALA A 55 -1.79 4.37 1.75
C ALA A 55 -1.91 5.72 2.48
N ARG A 56 -1.95 6.83 1.73
CA ARG A 56 -2.17 8.17 2.30
C ARG A 56 -3.57 8.30 2.89
N ILE A 57 -4.61 7.76 2.25
CA ILE A 57 -5.97 7.77 2.77
C ILE A 57 -6.05 6.96 4.07
N VAL A 58 -5.43 5.78 4.10
CA VAL A 58 -5.35 4.95 5.31
C VAL A 58 -4.65 5.73 6.42
N MET A 59 -3.46 6.30 6.16
CA MET A 59 -2.72 7.08 7.15
C MET A 59 -3.53 8.27 7.70
N GLN A 60 -4.29 8.97 6.84
CA GLN A 60 -5.20 10.04 7.27
C GLN A 60 -6.32 9.52 8.18
N ARG A 61 -6.91 8.35 7.88
CA ARG A 61 -7.92 7.71 8.72
C ARG A 61 -7.34 7.27 10.06
N LEU A 62 -6.15 6.64 10.06
CA LEU A 62 -5.46 6.23 11.29
C LEU A 62 -5.21 7.42 12.20
N THR A 63 -4.59 8.49 11.68
CA THR A 63 -4.30 9.70 12.45
C THR A 63 -5.56 10.42 12.94
N ALA A 64 -6.66 10.38 12.17
CA ALA A 64 -7.95 10.90 12.61
C ALA A 64 -8.53 10.08 13.78
N MET A 65 -8.53 8.75 13.68
CA MET A 65 -9.02 7.87 14.75
C MET A 65 -8.20 8.03 16.03
N ILE A 66 -6.86 8.08 15.92
CA ILE A 66 -5.96 8.33 17.06
C ILE A 66 -6.25 9.70 17.69
N ARG A 67 -6.58 10.71 16.88
CA ARG A 67 -6.88 12.05 17.41
C ARG A 67 -8.19 12.08 18.21
N THR A 68 -9.17 11.28 17.82
CA THR A 68 -10.50 11.25 18.47
C THR A 68 -10.66 10.16 19.51
N GLY A 69 -9.74 9.20 19.58
CA GLY A 69 -9.75 8.14 20.56
C GLY A 69 -9.41 8.60 21.98
N ASP A 70 -9.75 7.77 22.93
CA ASP A 70 -9.43 7.91 24.36
C ASP A 70 -8.85 6.60 24.90
N SER A 71 -8.15 6.64 26.04
CA SER A 71 -7.65 5.45 26.74
C SER A 71 -6.85 4.49 25.85
N PHE A 72 -5.60 4.87 25.56
CA PHE A 72 -4.76 4.17 24.58
C PHE A 72 -3.89 3.08 25.20
N GLY A 73 -3.77 1.94 24.53
CA GLY A 73 -2.81 0.87 24.79
C GLY A 73 -1.95 0.52 23.56
N PRO A 74 -0.86 -0.25 23.73
CA PRO A 74 -0.38 -0.80 24.99
C PRO A 74 0.32 0.23 25.89
N TYR A 75 0.17 0.06 27.21
CA TYR A 75 0.83 0.90 28.20
C TYR A 75 2.28 0.45 28.46
N PRO A 76 3.23 1.38 28.64
CA PRO A 76 4.56 1.03 29.09
C PRO A 76 4.53 0.54 30.54
N ILE A 77 5.49 -0.33 30.91
CA ILE A 77 5.64 -0.85 32.27
C ILE A 77 5.77 0.29 33.30
N ASN A 78 6.51 1.35 32.94
CA ASN A 78 6.67 2.54 33.76
C ASN A 78 6.73 3.81 32.91
N PRO A 79 5.65 4.62 32.86
CA PRO A 79 5.61 5.87 32.10
C PRO A 79 6.63 6.93 32.54
N ILE A 80 7.15 6.87 33.79
CA ILE A 80 8.09 7.87 34.32
C ILE A 80 9.50 7.62 33.79
N THR A 81 9.92 6.35 33.72
CA THR A 81 11.29 5.98 33.32
C THR A 81 11.39 5.56 31.86
N THR A 82 10.32 4.98 31.32
CA THR A 82 10.22 4.44 29.96
C THR A 82 8.88 4.89 29.35
N PRO A 83 8.74 6.17 28.98
CA PRO A 83 7.49 6.74 28.48
C PRO A 83 7.15 6.29 27.05
N GLU A 84 8.07 5.63 26.36
CA GLU A 84 7.94 5.27 24.95
C GLU A 84 7.93 3.75 24.79
N ILE A 85 6.99 3.26 23.98
CA ILE A 85 6.85 1.85 23.64
C ILE A 85 6.63 1.71 22.14
N GLU A 86 7.29 0.72 21.55
CA GLU A 86 7.04 0.27 20.18
C GLU A 86 6.18 -0.98 20.22
N SER A 87 5.21 -1.05 19.32
CA SER A 87 4.23 -2.12 19.24
C SER A 87 3.80 -2.36 17.80
N THR A 88 3.35 -3.58 17.51
CA THR A 88 2.70 -3.95 16.24
C THR A 88 1.21 -3.67 16.25
N TYR A 89 0.67 -3.19 17.37
CA TYR A 89 -0.71 -2.77 17.50
C TYR A 89 -0.87 -1.52 18.38
N ILE A 90 -1.97 -0.82 18.16
CA ILE A 90 -2.48 0.23 19.05
C ILE A 90 -3.97 -0.03 19.27
N GLU A 91 -4.44 0.15 20.50
CA GLU A 91 -5.86 0.05 20.84
C GLU A 91 -6.31 1.29 21.61
N PHE A 92 -7.57 1.69 21.42
CA PHE A 92 -8.15 2.84 22.09
C PHE A 92 -9.67 2.76 22.08
N VAL A 93 -10.30 3.42 23.05
CA VAL A 93 -11.75 3.62 23.07
C VAL A 93 -12.11 4.64 22.00
N SER A 94 -12.85 4.20 20.99
CA SER A 94 -13.28 5.05 19.87
C SER A 94 -14.66 5.69 20.12
N TYR A 95 -15.46 5.11 21.01
CA TYR A 95 -16.75 5.64 21.41
C TYR A 95 -17.14 5.15 22.81
N ARG A 96 -17.77 6.02 23.59
CA ARG A 96 -18.31 5.70 24.92
C ARG A 96 -19.61 6.46 25.15
N ASP A 97 -20.67 5.74 25.53
CA ASP A 97 -21.94 6.29 25.96
C ASP A 97 -22.26 5.79 27.38
N VAL A 98 -22.22 6.72 28.33
CA VAL A 98 -22.50 6.44 29.74
C VAL A 98 -23.97 6.16 30.04
N SER A 99 -24.88 6.58 29.17
CA SER A 99 -26.32 6.42 29.39
C SER A 99 -26.81 5.02 29.01
N THR A 100 -26.23 4.44 27.96
CA THR A 100 -26.51 3.07 27.51
C THR A 100 -25.50 2.06 28.05
N GLY A 101 -24.36 2.54 28.58
CA GLY A 101 -23.24 1.71 28.99
C GLY A 101 -22.46 1.12 27.81
N THR A 102 -22.64 1.67 26.60
CA THR A 102 -21.97 1.18 25.38
C THR A 102 -20.56 1.74 25.30
N GLU A 103 -19.58 0.87 25.06
CA GLU A 103 -18.20 1.23 24.80
C GLU A 103 -17.71 0.51 23.55
N ARG A 104 -17.02 1.22 22.67
CA ARG A 104 -16.38 0.62 21.50
C ARG A 104 -14.87 0.81 21.59
N VAL A 105 -14.17 -0.30 21.51
CA VAL A 105 -12.71 -0.34 21.51
C VAL A 105 -12.27 -0.64 20.09
N THR A 106 -11.48 0.27 19.52
CA THR A 106 -10.85 0.09 18.22
C THR A 106 -9.42 -0.38 18.44
N ARG A 107 -9.05 -1.45 17.75
CA ARG A 107 -7.69 -1.95 17.68
C ARG A 107 -7.21 -1.96 16.23
N LEU A 108 -6.00 -1.46 16.06
CA LEU A 108 -5.27 -1.46 14.81
C LEU A 108 -4.06 -2.36 15.00
N GLU A 109 -3.92 -3.42 14.22
CA GLU A 109 -2.84 -4.39 14.40
C GLU A 109 -2.24 -4.89 13.11
N ARG A 110 -0.95 -5.20 13.17
CA ARG A 110 -0.26 -5.98 12.15
C ARG A 110 -0.65 -7.45 12.27
N ARG A 111 -1.09 -8.05 11.17
CA ARG A 111 -1.22 -9.51 11.03
C ARG A 111 -0.28 -10.02 9.96
N ASP A 112 0.09 -11.28 10.06
CA ASP A 112 0.79 -11.98 8.98
C ASP A 112 -0.19 -12.16 7.81
N ALA A 113 0.28 -11.91 6.58
CA ALA A 113 -0.51 -12.14 5.38
C ALA A 113 -0.53 -13.63 5.01
N ASP A 114 -1.54 -14.04 4.26
CA ASP A 114 -1.61 -15.40 3.71
C ASP A 114 -0.49 -15.64 2.67
N GLU A 115 -0.13 -16.92 2.48
CA GLU A 115 0.88 -17.29 1.47
C GLU A 115 0.43 -16.87 0.05
N GLY A 116 1.23 -16.02 -0.61
CA GLY A 116 0.97 -15.56 -1.97
C GLY A 116 0.48 -14.12 -2.08
N GLU A 117 0.32 -13.41 -0.96
CA GLU A 117 0.04 -11.98 -0.93
C GLU A 117 1.30 -11.13 -1.22
N ASP A 118 1.09 -9.89 -1.67
CA ASP A 118 2.15 -8.96 -2.15
C ASP A 118 3.12 -8.47 -1.06
N GLY A 119 2.92 -8.86 0.19
CA GLY A 119 3.78 -8.52 1.32
C GLY A 119 3.57 -9.44 2.51
N PRO A 120 4.53 -9.50 3.44
CA PRO A 120 4.47 -10.39 4.59
C PRO A 120 3.39 -10.04 5.61
N TYR A 121 2.86 -8.81 5.59
CA TYR A 121 1.92 -8.33 6.60
C TYR A 121 0.73 -7.56 6.02
N GLU A 122 -0.29 -7.45 6.85
CA GLU A 122 -1.48 -6.64 6.63
C GLU A 122 -1.79 -5.80 7.87
N LEU A 123 -2.40 -4.64 7.68
CA LEU A 123 -2.94 -3.81 8.75
C LEU A 123 -4.44 -4.06 8.88
N TRP A 124 -4.85 -4.49 10.05
CA TRP A 124 -6.24 -4.82 10.36
C TRP A 124 -6.86 -3.80 11.28
N TYR A 125 -8.16 -3.58 11.08
CA TYR A 125 -9.05 -2.84 11.94
C TYR A 125 -9.97 -3.81 12.65
N ILE A 126 -10.04 -3.70 13.98
CA ILE A 126 -10.92 -4.49 14.82
C ILE A 126 -11.73 -3.53 15.68
N LEU A 127 -13.04 -3.72 15.73
CA LEU A 127 -13.96 -2.94 16.54
C LEU A 127 -14.70 -3.89 17.48
N THR A 128 -14.34 -3.86 18.75
CA THR A 128 -15.03 -4.62 19.78
C THR A 128 -16.05 -3.72 20.48
N THR A 129 -17.31 -4.15 20.53
CA THR A 129 -18.39 -3.46 21.23
C THR A 129 -18.69 -4.14 22.56
N TYR A 130 -18.73 -3.35 23.62
CA TYR A 130 -19.12 -3.74 24.96
C TYR A 130 -20.38 -3.00 25.37
N VAL A 131 -21.27 -3.68 26.09
CA VAL A 131 -22.44 -3.08 26.74
C VAL A 131 -22.41 -3.44 28.22
N ASN A 132 -22.35 -2.42 29.08
CA ASN A 132 -22.19 -2.56 30.54
C ASN A 132 -20.98 -3.43 30.91
N GLY A 133 -19.87 -3.29 30.17
CA GLY A 133 -18.64 -4.06 30.37
C GLY A 133 -18.71 -5.52 29.92
N THR A 134 -19.81 -5.95 29.30
CA THR A 134 -19.95 -7.29 28.71
C THR A 134 -19.71 -7.20 27.21
N PHE A 135 -18.89 -8.10 26.67
CA PHE A 135 -18.69 -8.24 25.23
C PHE A 135 -20.05 -8.47 24.54
N GLU A 136 -20.33 -7.70 23.51
CA GLU A 136 -21.53 -7.83 22.68
C GLU A 136 -21.19 -8.34 21.29
N ASP A 137 -20.23 -7.69 20.63
CA ASP A 137 -19.95 -7.89 19.21
C ASP A 137 -18.51 -7.51 18.85
N GLU A 138 -18.01 -8.06 17.74
CA GLU A 138 -16.70 -7.74 17.17
C GLU A 138 -16.73 -7.77 15.65
N ASP A 139 -16.37 -6.64 15.05
CA ASP A 139 -16.20 -6.48 13.61
C ASP A 139 -14.71 -6.35 13.27
N GLU A 140 -14.25 -7.08 12.25
CA GLU A 140 -12.88 -6.96 11.76
C GLU A 140 -12.82 -6.77 10.23
N ALA A 141 -11.86 -5.99 9.77
CA ALA A 141 -11.62 -5.76 8.35
C ALA A 141 -10.15 -5.38 8.05
N PRO A 142 -9.59 -5.82 6.92
CA PRO A 142 -8.28 -5.34 6.48
C PRO A 142 -8.38 -3.86 6.04
N LEU A 143 -7.45 -3.03 6.51
CA LEU A 143 -7.31 -1.63 6.11
C LEU A 143 -6.31 -1.44 4.98
N LEU A 144 -5.23 -2.24 5.00
CA LEU A 144 -4.14 -2.15 4.03
C LEU A 144 -3.41 -3.49 3.96
N VAL A 145 -3.19 -3.97 2.75
CA VAL A 145 -2.43 -5.20 2.44
C VAL A 145 -1.09 -4.85 1.80
N GLY A 146 -0.22 -5.85 1.58
CA GLY A 146 1.08 -5.62 0.94
C GLY A 146 2.05 -4.83 1.82
N LEU A 147 1.97 -5.01 3.15
CA LEU A 147 2.88 -4.33 4.08
C LEU A 147 4.16 -5.14 4.24
N ASN A 148 5.28 -4.44 4.10
CA ASN A 148 6.59 -4.92 4.55
C ASN A 148 6.74 -4.75 6.06
N ASP A 149 6.18 -3.68 6.63
CA ASP A 149 6.13 -3.50 8.07
C ASP A 149 5.10 -2.43 8.48
N VAL A 150 4.64 -2.52 9.74
CA VAL A 150 3.94 -1.44 10.44
C VAL A 150 4.37 -1.41 11.90
N VAL A 151 4.80 -0.23 12.35
CA VAL A 151 5.22 0.01 13.73
C VAL A 151 4.46 1.19 14.31
N PHE A 152 3.93 0.98 15.51
CA PHE A 152 3.32 2.01 16.34
C PHE A 152 4.28 2.39 17.46
N THR A 153 4.74 3.64 17.47
CA THR A 153 5.53 4.18 18.57
C THR A 153 4.65 5.09 19.42
N LEU A 154 4.35 4.65 20.64
CA LEU A 154 3.47 5.35 21.57
C LEU A 154 4.29 6.02 22.65
N ARG A 155 4.12 7.33 22.80
CA ARG A 155 4.75 8.13 23.85
C ARG A 155 3.69 8.59 24.84
N TYR A 156 3.84 8.17 26.09
CA TYR A 156 2.99 8.51 27.21
C TYR A 156 3.55 9.69 28.02
N ASP A 157 2.66 10.39 28.73
CA ASP A 157 2.99 11.33 29.79
C ASP A 157 2.87 10.65 31.16
N VAL A 158 3.10 11.38 32.26
CA VAL A 158 2.91 10.85 33.61
C VAL A 158 1.42 10.51 33.83
N GLY A 159 1.13 9.21 34.00
CA GLY A 159 -0.22 8.65 34.07
C GLY A 159 -0.61 7.90 32.78
N PRO A 160 -1.86 7.41 32.64
CA PRO A 160 -2.31 6.65 31.46
C PRO A 160 -2.67 7.57 30.27
N LYS A 161 -1.91 8.65 30.05
CA LYS A 161 -2.21 9.66 29.02
C LYS A 161 -1.24 9.52 27.85
N LEU A 162 -1.76 9.17 26.68
CA LEU A 162 -0.97 9.16 25.45
C LEU A 162 -0.70 10.61 25.00
N LYS A 163 0.57 10.97 24.87
CA LYS A 163 1.02 12.28 24.42
C LYS A 163 1.12 12.34 22.90
N ARG A 164 1.62 11.27 22.28
CA ARG A 164 1.82 11.16 20.84
C ARG A 164 1.89 9.70 20.43
N ALA A 165 1.21 9.34 19.36
CA ALA A 165 1.45 8.11 18.62
C ALA A 165 2.11 8.45 17.28
N THR A 166 3.13 7.70 16.90
CA THR A 166 3.71 7.69 15.56
C THR A 166 3.38 6.37 14.90
N VAL A 167 2.92 6.44 13.66
CA VAL A 167 2.68 5.28 12.80
C VAL A 167 3.71 5.33 11.69
N ASP A 168 4.46 4.25 11.52
CA ASP A 168 5.41 4.02 10.44
C ASP A 168 4.92 2.84 9.61
N LEU A 169 4.57 3.09 8.34
CA LEU A 169 4.11 2.07 7.39
C LEU A 169 5.15 1.92 6.30
N ILE A 170 5.54 0.68 6.00
CA ILE A 170 6.37 0.33 4.84
C ILE A 170 5.55 -0.58 3.95
N ILE A 171 5.31 -0.15 2.72
CA ILE A 171 4.38 -0.80 1.79
C ILE A 171 5.14 -1.16 0.53
N GLN A 172 4.94 -2.39 0.06
CA GLN A 172 5.36 -2.82 -1.27
C GLN A 172 4.18 -2.64 -2.21
N PRO A 173 4.30 -1.84 -3.29
CA PRO A 173 3.34 -1.89 -4.38
C PRO A 173 3.34 -3.30 -4.96
N ASP A 174 2.18 -3.82 -5.36
CA ASP A 174 2.06 -5.11 -6.06
C ASP A 174 3.09 -5.18 -7.19
N ASP A 175 4.06 -6.09 -7.02
CA ASP A 175 5.04 -6.40 -8.03
C ASP A 175 4.58 -7.72 -8.66
N MET A 176 3.88 -7.62 -9.79
CA MET A 176 3.59 -8.81 -10.61
C MET A 176 4.91 -9.43 -11.11
N GLN A 177 5.50 -10.33 -10.30
CA GLN A 177 6.79 -10.99 -10.56
C GLN A 177 6.78 -11.91 -11.79
N ASP A 178 5.64 -12.10 -12.44
CA ASP A 178 5.47 -13.07 -13.53
C ASP A 178 5.76 -12.54 -14.94
N ILE A 179 6.11 -11.27 -15.13
CA ILE A 179 6.34 -10.73 -16.49
C ILE A 179 7.81 -10.80 -16.88
N ALA A 180 8.28 -12.03 -17.13
CA ALA A 180 9.64 -12.31 -17.58
C ALA A 180 10.04 -11.63 -18.91
N VAL A 181 11.36 -11.62 -19.09
CA VAL A 181 12.21 -11.13 -20.19
C VAL A 181 12.48 -9.62 -20.21
N GLY A 182 13.60 -9.24 -19.60
CA GLY A 182 14.47 -8.16 -20.07
C GLY A 182 14.71 -6.99 -19.12
N SER A 183 13.90 -6.81 -18.08
CA SER A 183 14.03 -5.69 -17.15
C SER A 183 13.28 -5.99 -15.86
N THR A 184 13.99 -6.14 -14.75
CA THR A 184 13.40 -6.11 -13.41
C THR A 184 13.03 -4.66 -13.11
N LEU A 185 11.80 -4.27 -13.44
CA LEU A 185 11.23 -3.01 -12.96
C LEU A 185 10.61 -3.34 -11.60
N GLU A 186 11.38 -3.14 -10.54
CA GLU A 186 10.90 -3.27 -9.17
C GLU A 186 10.26 -1.93 -8.77
N ALA A 187 9.01 -1.96 -8.30
CA ALA A 187 8.40 -0.77 -7.76
C ALA A 187 9.12 -0.37 -6.46
N PRO A 188 9.50 0.90 -6.26
CA PRO A 188 10.14 1.32 -5.03
C PRO A 188 9.17 1.19 -3.86
N THR A 189 9.67 0.68 -2.73
CA THR A 189 8.93 0.67 -1.46
C THR A 189 8.46 2.08 -1.08
N ILE A 190 7.22 2.15 -0.58
CA ILE A 190 6.64 3.39 -0.09
C ILE A 190 6.68 3.37 1.43
N ARG A 191 7.41 4.32 2.04
CA ARG A 191 7.40 4.53 3.49
C ARG A 191 6.59 5.78 3.85
N LEU A 192 5.63 5.61 4.74
CA LEU A 192 4.80 6.70 5.27
C LEU A 192 4.96 6.76 6.78
N VAL A 193 5.39 7.92 7.28
CA VAL A 193 5.49 8.19 8.71
C VAL A 193 4.56 9.34 9.05
N ALA A 194 3.70 9.16 10.04
CA ALA A 194 2.87 10.24 10.57
C ALA A 194 2.78 10.15 12.08
N SER A 195 2.63 11.30 12.74
CA SER A 195 2.35 11.37 14.17
C SER A 195 1.03 12.08 14.43
N ALA A 196 0.31 11.61 15.43
CA ALA A 196 -0.90 12.23 15.94
C ALA A 196 -0.86 12.30 17.47
N SER A 197 -1.49 13.34 18.02
CA SER A 197 -1.76 13.46 19.44
C SER A 197 -3.26 13.37 19.66
N PRO A 198 -3.73 12.59 20.65
CA PRO A 198 -5.13 12.57 21.04
C PRO A 198 -5.61 13.96 21.46
N ARG A 199 -6.89 14.24 21.27
CA ARG A 199 -7.51 15.43 21.89
C ARG A 199 -7.54 15.21 23.40
N MET A 200 -6.94 16.12 24.15
CA MET A 200 -7.16 16.19 25.59
C MET A 200 -8.60 16.65 25.80
N ASN A 201 -9.46 15.71 26.17
CA ASN A 201 -10.73 16.05 26.79
C ASN A 201 -10.39 16.32 28.26
N ASP A 202 -10.42 17.59 28.64
CA ASP A 202 -10.24 18.08 30.02
C ASP A 202 -11.52 17.81 30.83
#